data_AF-A0A1A3GXZ3-F1
#
_entry.id   AF-A0A1A3GXZ3-F1
#
_cell.length_a   1.000
_cell.length_b   1.000
_cell.length_c   1.000
_cell.angle_alpha   90.00
_cell.angle_beta   90.00
_cell.angle_gamma   90.00
#
_symmetry.space_group_name_H-M   'P 1'
#
loop_
_entity.id
_entity.type
_entity.pdbx_description
1 polymer ?
#
loop_
_entity_poly.entity_id
_entity_poly.type
_entity_poly.pdbx_seq_one_letter_code
_entity_poly.pdbx_strand_id
1 'polypeptide(L)'
;MRIALFATCLADAMFPAAAIATVRLLERLGHRVEFPPGQTCCGQMHVNTGYLREAVPLVRNHVDAFTGFDAVVAPSGSCVGSVRHQHAMVARRAGDTGLAARAESVAAHTFELSEFLVDVLGVDDVGAYYPHRVTYHPTCHSLRMLGVGDKPLRLLRKVRGLTLVELPQAESCCGFGGTFALKNADVSTAMLEDKMANIATTGAAVCTAGDASCLMHIGGGLSRIGSGVRTVHLAEILAATS
;
A
#
# COMPACT_ATOMS: atom_id res chain seq x y z
N MET A 1 -13.27 17.22 -3.31
CA MET A 1 -11.85 17.31 -2.94
C MET A 1 -10.99 17.12 -4.18
N ARG A 2 -9.88 17.84 -4.23
CA ARG A 2 -8.74 17.61 -5.11
C ARG A 2 -7.78 16.66 -4.40
N ILE A 3 -7.73 15.42 -4.87
CA ILE A 3 -6.91 14.36 -4.30
C ILE A 3 -5.69 14.16 -5.20
N ALA A 4 -4.49 14.23 -4.63
CA ALA A 4 -3.30 13.78 -5.33
C ALA A 4 -3.16 12.26 -5.21
N LEU A 5 -3.08 11.57 -6.33
CA LEU A 5 -2.65 10.18 -6.36
C LEU A 5 -1.15 10.11 -6.14
N PHE A 6 -0.73 9.52 -5.03
CA PHE A 6 0.63 9.03 -4.86
C PHE A 6 0.70 7.58 -5.36
N ALA A 7 1.07 7.39 -6.62
CA ALA A 7 1.04 6.09 -7.28
C ALA A 7 2.05 5.11 -6.68
N THR A 8 3.12 5.60 -6.05
CA THR A 8 4.29 4.83 -5.60
C THR A 8 5.17 4.32 -6.74
N CYS A 9 6.47 4.11 -6.46
CA CYS A 9 7.42 3.67 -7.48
C CYS A 9 7.14 2.26 -8.01
N LEU A 10 6.67 1.33 -7.17
CA LEU A 10 6.40 -0.04 -7.59
C LEU A 10 5.12 -0.14 -8.44
N ALA A 11 4.06 0.57 -8.07
CA ALA A 11 2.85 0.55 -8.89
C ALA A 11 3.12 1.21 -10.25
N ASP A 12 3.80 2.37 -10.27
CA ASP A 12 4.09 3.09 -11.51
C ASP A 12 4.97 2.27 -12.48
N ALA A 13 6.02 1.62 -11.97
CA ALA A 13 6.97 0.88 -12.80
C ALA A 13 6.52 -0.55 -13.18
N MET A 14 5.76 -1.23 -12.30
CA MET A 14 5.52 -2.68 -12.43
C MET A 14 4.05 -3.09 -12.28
N PHE A 15 3.26 -2.38 -11.47
CA PHE A 15 1.88 -2.77 -11.13
C PHE A 15 0.90 -1.60 -11.31
N PRO A 16 0.79 -1.01 -12.52
CA PRO A 16 0.04 0.24 -12.72
C PRO A 16 -1.46 0.07 -12.49
N ALA A 17 -1.97 -1.16 -12.60
CA ALA A 17 -3.37 -1.49 -12.35
C ALA A 17 -3.85 -1.03 -10.96
N ALA A 18 -3.02 -1.11 -9.92
CA ALA A 18 -3.37 -0.66 -8.58
C ALA A 18 -3.60 0.85 -8.50
N ALA A 19 -2.71 1.64 -9.12
CA ALA A 19 -2.82 3.09 -9.18
C ALA A 19 -4.03 3.52 -10.02
N ILE A 20 -4.21 2.91 -11.20
CA ILE A 20 -5.35 3.18 -12.09
C ILE A 20 -6.68 2.84 -11.40
N ALA A 21 -6.75 1.69 -10.73
CA ALA A 21 -7.93 1.29 -9.97
C ALA A 21 -8.25 2.28 -8.83
N THR A 22 -7.22 2.80 -8.17
CA THR A 22 -7.37 3.83 -7.14
C THR A 22 -7.98 5.10 -7.72
N VAL A 23 -7.49 5.58 -8.87
CA VAL A 23 -8.08 6.74 -9.58
C VAL A 23 -9.54 6.49 -9.91
N ARG A 24 -9.83 5.38 -10.60
CA ARG A 24 -11.21 5.03 -11.03
C ARG A 24 -12.17 4.95 -9.85
N LEU A 25 -11.73 4.36 -8.75
CA LEU A 25 -12.51 4.25 -7.53
C LEU A 25 -12.84 5.63 -6.94
N LEU A 26 -11.83 6.47 -6.74
CA LEU A 26 -12.01 7.81 -6.14
C LEU A 26 -12.81 8.75 -7.05
N GLU A 27 -12.62 8.69 -8.36
CA GLU A 27 -13.41 9.47 -9.32
C GLU A 27 -14.88 9.01 -9.36
N ARG A 28 -15.13 7.70 -9.30
CA ARG A 28 -16.49 7.16 -9.18
C ARG A 28 -17.20 7.63 -7.91
N LEU A 29 -16.45 7.88 -6.83
CA LEU A 29 -16.96 8.46 -5.59
C LEU A 29 -17.11 10.00 -5.66
N GLY A 30 -16.90 10.62 -6.82
CA GLY A 30 -17.14 12.04 -7.05
C GLY A 30 -15.96 12.96 -6.71
N HIS A 31 -14.75 12.42 -6.56
CA HIS A 31 -13.56 13.23 -6.31
C HIS A 31 -12.78 13.54 -7.58
N ARG A 32 -12.09 14.68 -7.59
CA ARG A 32 -11.14 15.02 -8.65
C ARG A 32 -9.78 14.46 -8.26
N VAL A 33 -9.27 13.51 -9.03
CA VAL A 33 -7.96 12.90 -8.78
C VAL A 33 -6.95 13.49 -9.75
N GLU A 34 -5.81 13.93 -9.23
CA GLU A 34 -4.72 14.50 -10.01
C GLU A 34 -3.46 13.66 -9.78
N PHE A 35 -2.66 13.45 -10.84
CA PHE A 35 -1.36 12.80 -10.74
C PHE A 35 -0.26 13.87 -10.83
N PRO A 36 0.43 14.21 -9.72
CA PRO A 36 1.54 15.15 -9.77
C PRO A 36 2.68 14.60 -10.64
N PRO A 37 3.08 15.29 -11.73
CA PRO A 37 4.08 14.76 -12.67
C PRO A 37 5.49 14.68 -12.09
N GLY A 38 5.78 15.45 -11.04
CA GLY A 38 7.07 15.43 -10.34
C GLY A 38 7.17 14.37 -9.23
N GLN A 39 6.15 13.55 -9.01
CA GLN A 39 6.22 12.53 -7.96
C GLN A 39 7.26 11.45 -8.28
N THR A 40 7.94 10.94 -7.26
CA THR A 40 8.95 9.88 -7.37
C THR A 40 8.78 8.87 -6.23
N CYS A 41 9.84 8.18 -5.80
CA CYS A 41 9.80 7.26 -4.66
C CYS A 41 9.61 8.00 -3.33
N CYS A 42 8.94 7.38 -2.35
CA CYS A 42 8.86 7.88 -0.96
C CYS A 42 10.21 7.89 -0.24
N GLY A 43 11.25 7.26 -0.78
CA GLY A 43 12.58 7.21 -0.15
C GLY A 43 12.73 6.18 0.97
N GLN A 44 11.69 5.40 1.27
CA GLN A 44 11.71 4.41 2.37
C GLN A 44 12.94 3.48 2.34
N MET A 45 13.32 2.97 1.18
CA MET A 45 14.48 2.06 1.05
C MET A 45 15.80 2.72 1.45
N HIS A 46 15.97 4.01 1.12
CA HIS A 46 17.17 4.77 1.50
C HIS A 46 17.22 4.92 3.02
N VAL A 47 16.09 5.34 3.62
CA VAL A 47 15.97 5.52 5.07
C VAL A 47 16.22 4.21 5.82
N ASN A 48 15.55 3.13 5.42
CA ASN A 48 15.66 1.83 6.09
C ASN A 48 17.05 1.19 5.96
N THR A 49 17.85 1.61 4.98
CA THR A 49 19.21 1.12 4.78
C THR A 49 20.29 2.06 5.36
N GLY A 50 19.89 3.20 5.95
CA GLY A 50 20.79 4.16 6.59
C GLY A 50 21.29 5.29 5.68
N TYR A 51 20.87 5.34 4.43
CA TYR A 51 21.22 6.40 3.46
C TYR A 51 20.35 7.65 3.64
N LEU A 52 20.43 8.25 4.84
CA LEU A 52 19.59 9.39 5.20
C LEU A 52 19.90 10.64 4.39
N ARG A 53 21.17 10.88 4.05
CA ARG A 53 21.58 12.06 3.27
C ARG A 53 21.01 11.98 1.85
N GLU A 54 21.05 10.80 1.27
CA GLU A 54 20.52 10.47 -0.05
C GLU A 54 18.98 10.47 -0.07
N ALA A 55 18.33 10.29 1.08
CA ALA A 55 16.89 10.41 1.20
C ALA A 55 16.39 11.88 1.20
N VAL A 56 17.23 12.85 1.56
CA VAL A 56 16.80 14.27 1.68
C VAL A 56 16.22 14.83 0.37
N PRO A 57 16.84 14.64 -0.81
CA PRO A 57 16.25 15.11 -2.07
C PRO A 57 14.91 14.46 -2.39
N LEU A 58 14.73 13.17 -2.04
CA LEU A 58 13.46 12.46 -2.25
C LEU A 58 12.36 13.02 -1.35
N VAL A 59 12.68 13.31 -0.09
CA VAL A 59 11.75 13.98 0.84
C VAL A 59 11.37 15.35 0.31
N ARG A 60 12.35 16.17 -0.12
CA ARG A 60 12.07 17.50 -0.68
C ARG A 60 11.15 17.43 -1.89
N ASN A 61 11.49 16.57 -2.85
CA ASN A 61 10.68 16.36 -4.05
C ASN A 61 9.25 15.89 -3.70
N HIS A 62 9.11 14.95 -2.77
CA HIS A 62 7.79 14.49 -2.34
C HIS A 62 6.97 15.63 -1.74
N VAL A 63 7.55 16.41 -0.83
CA VAL A 63 6.87 17.57 -0.25
C VAL A 63 6.47 18.58 -1.32
N ASP A 64 7.37 18.91 -2.25
CA ASP A 64 7.10 19.86 -3.33
C ASP A 64 5.99 19.36 -4.27
N ALA A 65 5.95 18.06 -4.59
CA ALA A 65 4.96 17.47 -5.49
C ALA A 65 3.55 17.38 -4.88
N PHE A 66 3.44 17.23 -3.56
CA PHE A 66 2.18 16.94 -2.87
C PHE A 66 1.65 18.09 -2.00
N THR A 67 2.32 19.24 -1.96
CA THR A 67 1.81 20.44 -1.29
C THR A 67 0.59 21.01 -2.04
N GLY A 68 -0.44 21.42 -1.30
CA GLY A 68 -1.59 22.19 -1.86
C GLY A 68 -2.78 21.34 -2.35
N PHE A 69 -2.79 20.04 -2.04
CA PHE A 69 -3.94 19.16 -2.24
C PHE A 69 -4.76 19.01 -0.95
N ASP A 70 -6.05 18.70 -1.09
CA ASP A 70 -6.92 18.44 0.06
C ASP A 70 -6.54 17.11 0.75
N ALA A 71 -6.09 16.14 -0.04
CA ALA A 71 -5.58 14.86 0.44
C ALA A 71 -4.58 14.26 -0.56
N VAL A 72 -3.66 13.46 -0.06
CA VAL A 72 -2.78 12.59 -0.83
C VAL A 72 -3.17 11.16 -0.53
N VAL A 73 -3.47 10.35 -1.54
CA VAL A 73 -3.88 8.96 -1.34
C VAL A 73 -2.90 8.05 -2.06
N ALA A 74 -2.41 7.03 -1.35
CA ALA A 74 -1.56 6.00 -1.93
C ALA A 74 -2.15 4.59 -1.73
N PRO A 75 -2.09 3.72 -2.76
CA PRO A 75 -2.37 2.30 -2.63
C PRO A 75 -1.18 1.55 -2.00
N SER A 76 -0.67 2.04 -0.87
CA SER A 76 0.49 1.47 -0.19
C SER A 76 0.61 1.96 1.25
N GLY A 77 0.40 1.05 2.21
CA GLY A 77 0.67 1.32 3.61
C GLY A 77 2.15 1.56 3.90
N SER A 78 3.06 0.91 3.16
CA SER A 78 4.51 1.11 3.32
C SER A 78 4.97 2.52 2.91
N CYS A 79 4.46 3.03 1.78
CA CYS A 79 4.79 4.38 1.33
C CYS A 79 4.19 5.46 2.23
N VAL A 80 2.92 5.33 2.62
CA VAL A 80 2.27 6.26 3.55
C VAL A 80 2.95 6.24 4.93
N GLY A 81 3.33 5.06 5.41
CA GLY A 81 4.11 4.91 6.64
C GLY A 81 5.46 5.62 6.57
N SER A 82 6.15 5.57 5.43
CA SER A 82 7.40 6.32 5.23
C SER A 82 7.18 7.83 5.27
N VAL A 83 6.18 8.32 4.54
CA VAL A 83 5.85 9.76 4.51
C VAL A 83 5.51 10.27 5.91
N ARG A 84 4.62 9.57 6.64
CA ARG A 84 4.15 10.00 7.95
C ARG A 84 5.20 9.91 9.06
N HIS A 85 6.03 8.86 9.06
CA HIS A 85 6.93 8.60 10.18
C HIS A 85 8.39 9.00 9.92
N GLN A 86 8.81 9.05 8.66
CA GLN A 86 10.24 9.17 8.33
C GLN A 86 10.62 10.52 7.72
N HIS A 87 9.77 11.13 6.87
CA HIS A 87 10.16 12.31 6.09
C HIS A 87 10.60 13.49 6.96
N ALA A 88 9.80 13.85 7.97
CA ALA A 88 10.13 14.93 8.88
C ALA A 88 11.39 14.64 9.70
N MET A 89 11.60 13.38 10.10
CA MET A 89 12.80 12.94 10.80
C MET A 89 14.04 13.07 9.93
N VAL A 90 13.97 12.66 8.66
CA VAL A 90 15.06 12.80 7.68
C VAL A 90 15.43 14.27 7.50
N ALA A 91 14.44 15.14 7.29
CA ALA A 91 14.65 16.57 7.11
C ALA A 91 15.29 17.22 8.36
N ARG A 92 14.80 16.89 9.57
CA ARG A 92 15.41 17.35 10.83
C ARG A 92 16.86 16.92 10.97
N ARG A 93 17.18 15.65 10.69
CA ARG A 93 18.55 15.14 10.77
C ARG A 93 19.48 15.76 9.74
N ALA A 94 18.93 16.30 8.64
CA ALA A 94 19.67 17.08 7.66
C ALA A 94 19.83 18.57 8.04
N GLY A 95 19.25 19.01 9.16
CA GLY A 95 19.27 20.42 9.58
C GLY A 95 18.27 21.32 8.86
N ASP A 96 17.35 20.76 8.06
CA ASP A 96 16.33 21.53 7.32
C ASP A 96 14.99 21.49 8.05
N THR A 97 14.84 22.37 9.05
CA THR A 97 13.62 22.48 9.85
C THR A 97 12.42 22.96 9.04
N GLY A 98 12.64 23.77 8.00
CA GLY A 98 11.59 24.23 7.08
C GLY A 98 11.01 23.08 6.26
N LEU A 99 11.88 22.23 5.71
CA LEU A 99 11.44 21.00 5.03
C LEU A 99 10.74 20.05 5.99
N ALA A 100 11.21 19.93 7.24
CA ALA A 100 10.56 19.07 8.23
C ALA A 100 9.12 19.51 8.52
N ALA A 101 8.87 20.80 8.73
CA ALA A 101 7.53 21.32 8.97
C ALA A 101 6.61 21.11 7.76
N ARG A 102 7.12 21.32 6.54
CA ARG A 102 6.35 21.05 5.31
C ARG A 102 6.07 19.55 5.13
N ALA A 103 7.02 18.69 5.48
CA ALA A 103 6.84 17.24 5.46
C ALA A 103 5.76 16.78 6.45
N GLU A 104 5.70 17.36 7.64
CA GLU A 104 4.63 17.10 8.61
C GLU A 104 3.27 17.55 8.08
N SER A 105 3.21 18.73 7.46
CA SER A 105 1.99 19.24 6.84
C SER A 105 1.46 18.32 5.73
N VAL A 106 2.34 17.83 4.86
CA VAL A 106 1.95 16.86 3.81
C VAL A 106 1.53 15.54 4.44
N ALA A 107 2.33 15.00 5.36
CA ALA A 107 2.05 13.75 6.08
C ALA A 107 0.67 13.72 6.75
N ALA A 108 0.25 14.84 7.36
CA ALA A 108 -1.05 14.96 8.03
C ALA A 108 -2.26 14.73 7.10
N HIS A 109 -2.07 14.92 5.79
CA HIS A 109 -3.11 14.75 4.78
C HIS A 109 -2.79 13.62 3.78
N THR A 110 -1.80 12.78 4.09
CA THR A 110 -1.43 11.61 3.27
C THR A 110 -2.02 10.36 3.88
N PHE A 111 -2.82 9.59 3.13
CA PHE A 111 -3.58 8.44 3.64
C PHE A 111 -3.32 7.18 2.81
N GLU A 112 -3.39 6.03 3.47
CA GLU A 112 -3.55 4.75 2.77
C GLU A 112 -4.98 4.64 2.22
N LEU A 113 -5.20 3.96 1.10
CA LEU A 113 -6.49 3.91 0.42
C LEU A 113 -7.65 3.47 1.33
N SER A 114 -7.53 2.36 2.04
CA SER A 114 -8.61 1.88 2.92
C SER A 114 -8.85 2.80 4.11
N GLU A 115 -7.77 3.38 4.66
CA GLU A 115 -7.84 4.43 5.68
C GLU A 115 -8.62 5.64 5.18
N PHE A 116 -8.30 6.14 3.99
CA PHE A 116 -8.96 7.29 3.40
C PHE A 116 -10.45 7.05 3.17
N LEU A 117 -10.80 5.90 2.56
CA LEU A 117 -12.20 5.56 2.28
C LEU A 117 -13.02 5.50 3.57
N VAL A 118 -12.51 4.86 4.62
CA VAL A 118 -13.28 4.61 5.83
C VAL A 118 -13.26 5.81 6.78
N ASP A 119 -12.09 6.38 7.08
CA ASP A 119 -11.97 7.40 8.14
C ASP A 119 -12.18 8.81 7.62
N VAL A 120 -11.84 9.09 6.35
CA VAL A 120 -11.98 10.44 5.77
C VAL A 120 -13.29 10.57 5.00
N LEU A 121 -13.64 9.61 4.14
CA LEU A 121 -14.90 9.65 3.39
C LEU A 121 -16.10 9.08 4.15
N GLY A 122 -15.86 8.28 5.20
CA GLY A 122 -16.95 7.62 5.94
C GLY A 122 -17.64 6.52 5.13
N VAL A 123 -16.96 5.93 4.14
CA VAL A 123 -17.52 4.94 3.21
C VAL A 123 -16.87 3.58 3.44
N ASP A 124 -17.69 2.56 3.69
CA ASP A 124 -17.26 1.16 3.72
C ASP A 124 -17.92 0.26 2.66
N ASP A 125 -18.84 0.80 1.85
CA ASP A 125 -19.37 0.17 0.64
C ASP A 125 -19.19 1.10 -0.56
N VAL A 126 -18.39 0.64 -1.53
CA VAL A 126 -18.04 1.40 -2.75
C VAL A 126 -18.72 0.85 -4.02
N GLY A 127 -19.73 -0.01 -3.85
CA GLY A 127 -20.52 -0.58 -4.94
C GLY A 127 -19.80 -1.66 -5.76
N ALA A 128 -18.75 -2.26 -5.21
CA ALA A 128 -17.91 -3.21 -5.92
C ALA A 128 -18.57 -4.58 -6.14
N TYR A 129 -18.16 -5.28 -7.20
CA TYR A 129 -18.54 -6.66 -7.49
C TYR A 129 -17.32 -7.48 -7.93
N TYR A 130 -17.08 -8.60 -7.25
CA TYR A 130 -15.91 -9.45 -7.50
C TYR A 130 -16.21 -10.90 -7.10
N PRO A 131 -16.72 -11.75 -8.01
CA PRO A 131 -17.28 -13.08 -7.69
C PRO A 131 -16.19 -14.16 -7.51
N HIS A 132 -15.28 -13.93 -6.56
CA HIS A 132 -14.17 -14.82 -6.27
C HIS A 132 -14.06 -15.12 -4.78
N ARG A 133 -13.44 -16.27 -4.47
CA ARG A 133 -12.98 -16.60 -3.11
C ARG A 133 -11.63 -15.93 -2.88
N VAL A 134 -11.57 -15.04 -1.89
CA VAL A 134 -10.44 -14.13 -1.67
C VAL A 134 -9.97 -14.26 -0.23
N THR A 135 -8.66 -14.35 -0.04
CA THR A 135 -8.03 -14.17 1.28
C THR A 135 -7.28 -12.84 1.31
N TYR A 136 -7.24 -12.21 2.49
CA TYR A 136 -6.58 -10.92 2.69
C TYR A 136 -5.29 -11.09 3.48
N HIS A 137 -4.20 -10.52 3.00
CA HIS A 137 -2.95 -10.36 3.71
C HIS A 137 -2.84 -8.93 4.27
N PRO A 138 -3.00 -8.74 5.59
CA PRO A 138 -2.72 -7.46 6.24
C PRO A 138 -1.22 -7.12 6.12
N THR A 139 -0.90 -5.92 5.64
CA THR A 139 0.50 -5.53 5.46
C THR A 139 1.09 -5.02 6.76
N CYS A 140 2.35 -5.34 7.05
CA CYS A 140 2.97 -5.00 8.33
C CYS A 140 3.02 -3.49 8.60
N HIS A 141 3.17 -2.67 7.55
CA HIS A 141 3.12 -1.21 7.65
C HIS A 141 1.69 -0.70 7.92
N SER A 142 0.68 -1.30 7.29
CA SER A 142 -0.72 -0.95 7.57
C SER A 142 -1.10 -1.31 9.01
N LEU A 143 -0.73 -2.51 9.48
CA LEU A 143 -1.02 -2.95 10.85
C LEU A 143 -0.25 -2.17 11.92
N ARG A 144 1.07 -2.09 11.78
CA ARG A 144 1.96 -1.67 12.90
C ARG A 144 2.40 -0.21 12.83
N MET A 145 2.53 0.35 11.62
CA MET A 145 2.98 1.74 11.46
C MET A 145 1.80 2.70 11.35
N LEU A 146 0.79 2.35 10.56
CA LEU A 146 -0.35 3.24 10.30
C LEU A 146 -1.55 2.99 11.20
N GLY A 147 -1.68 1.79 11.79
CA GLY A 147 -2.86 1.46 12.58
C GLY A 147 -4.14 1.39 11.74
N VAL A 148 -4.02 0.95 10.48
CA VAL A 148 -5.15 0.82 9.53
C VAL A 148 -6.23 -0.11 10.11
N GLY A 149 -5.85 -1.15 10.86
CA GLY A 149 -6.81 -2.02 11.54
C GLY A 149 -7.66 -2.83 10.58
N ASP A 150 -8.98 -2.89 10.82
CA ASP A 150 -9.93 -3.74 10.10
C ASP A 150 -10.56 -3.08 8.86
N LYS A 151 -10.21 -1.83 8.54
CA LYS A 151 -10.78 -1.06 7.43
C LYS A 151 -10.74 -1.79 6.07
N PRO A 152 -9.63 -2.45 5.67
CA PRO A 152 -9.60 -3.27 4.45
C PRO A 152 -10.64 -4.39 4.47
N LEU A 153 -10.79 -5.07 5.62
CA LEU A 153 -11.73 -6.17 5.78
C LEU A 153 -13.18 -5.67 5.77
N ARG A 154 -13.46 -4.51 6.37
CA ARG A 154 -14.78 -3.86 6.31
C ARG A 154 -15.20 -3.62 4.86
N LEU A 155 -14.31 -3.02 4.06
CA LEU A 155 -14.54 -2.79 2.63
C LEU A 155 -14.74 -4.10 1.86
N LEU A 156 -13.84 -5.09 2.04
CA LEU A 156 -13.90 -6.38 1.34
C LEU A 156 -15.19 -7.14 1.64
N ARG A 157 -15.69 -7.10 2.88
CA ARG A 157 -16.95 -7.77 3.28
C ARG A 157 -18.19 -7.15 2.62
N LYS A 158 -18.10 -5.92 2.10
CA LYS A 158 -19.18 -5.25 1.35
C LYS A 158 -19.13 -5.49 -0.16
N VAL A 159 -18.05 -6.10 -0.67
CA VAL A 159 -17.91 -6.41 -2.10
C VAL A 159 -18.89 -7.52 -2.48
N ARG A 160 -19.78 -7.24 -3.43
CA ARG A 160 -20.80 -8.20 -3.87
C ARG A 160 -20.16 -9.39 -4.60
N GLY A 161 -20.65 -10.59 -4.33
CA GLY A 161 -20.15 -11.84 -4.91
C GLY A 161 -18.82 -12.34 -4.33
N LEU A 162 -18.10 -11.53 -3.54
CA LEU A 162 -16.84 -11.91 -2.94
C LEU A 162 -17.07 -12.86 -1.76
N THR A 163 -16.35 -13.98 -1.75
CA THR A 163 -16.29 -14.88 -0.58
C THR A 163 -14.97 -14.63 0.15
N LEU A 164 -15.02 -13.89 1.25
CA LEU A 164 -13.83 -13.58 2.05
C LEU A 164 -13.50 -14.75 2.98
N VAL A 165 -12.24 -15.17 2.99
CA VAL A 165 -11.75 -16.24 3.86
C VAL A 165 -10.55 -15.78 4.65
N GLU A 166 -10.61 -16.03 5.96
CA GLU A 166 -9.58 -15.61 6.89
C GLU A 166 -8.26 -16.34 6.60
N LEU A 167 -7.17 -15.57 6.61
CA LEU A 167 -5.82 -16.08 6.39
C LEU A 167 -5.26 -16.58 7.73
N PRO A 168 -4.89 -17.87 7.86
CA PRO A 168 -4.17 -18.34 9.04
C PRO A 168 -2.87 -17.55 9.23
N GLN A 169 -2.58 -17.17 10.47
CA GLN A 169 -1.42 -16.33 10.81
C GLN A 169 -1.35 -15.05 9.95
N ALA A 170 -2.49 -14.37 9.76
CA ALA A 170 -2.60 -13.17 8.93
C ALA A 170 -1.55 -12.10 9.27
N GLU A 171 -1.26 -11.91 10.56
CA GLU A 171 -0.32 -10.90 11.08
C GLU A 171 1.16 -11.24 10.86
N SER A 172 1.47 -12.47 10.45
CA SER A 172 2.84 -12.84 10.06
C SER A 172 3.24 -12.13 8.78
N CYS A 173 4.43 -11.52 8.80
CA CYS A 173 4.99 -10.80 7.66
C CYS A 173 5.23 -11.74 6.48
N CYS A 174 5.10 -11.24 5.25
CA CYS A 174 5.37 -12.02 4.04
C CYS A 174 6.86 -12.26 3.77
N GLY A 175 7.78 -11.58 4.47
CA GLY A 175 9.22 -11.74 4.29
C GLY A 175 9.89 -10.71 3.37
N PHE A 176 9.14 -9.89 2.63
CA PHE A 176 9.77 -8.97 1.65
C PHE A 176 10.70 -7.92 2.28
N GLY A 177 10.18 -7.03 3.12
CA GLY A 177 10.97 -6.04 3.87
C GLY A 177 11.94 -5.15 3.05
N GLY A 178 11.78 -5.06 1.73
CA GLY A 178 12.70 -4.33 0.84
C GLY A 178 14.09 -4.98 0.80
N THR A 179 15.11 -4.25 1.25
CA THR A 179 16.50 -4.77 1.29
C THR A 179 16.67 -5.95 2.23
N PHE A 180 15.75 -6.17 3.17
CA PHE A 180 15.77 -7.34 4.05
C PHE A 180 15.76 -8.65 3.25
N ALA A 181 14.85 -8.82 2.28
CA ALA A 181 14.78 -10.02 1.46
C ALA A 181 16.06 -10.28 0.65
N LEU A 182 16.80 -9.23 0.29
CA LEU A 182 18.06 -9.35 -0.42
C LEU A 182 19.22 -9.72 0.51
N LYS A 183 19.25 -9.13 1.72
CA LYS A 183 20.34 -9.33 2.69
C LYS A 183 20.19 -10.60 3.52
N ASN A 184 18.96 -11.08 3.72
CA ASN A 184 18.62 -12.25 4.54
C ASN A 184 17.71 -13.18 3.74
N ALA A 185 18.18 -13.59 2.56
CA ALA A 185 17.37 -14.34 1.59
C ALA A 185 16.78 -15.64 2.17
N ASP A 186 17.56 -16.39 2.95
CA ASP A 186 17.09 -17.65 3.55
C ASP A 186 15.93 -17.42 4.54
N VAL A 187 16.07 -16.40 5.40
CA VAL A 187 15.02 -16.03 6.37
C VAL A 187 13.78 -15.50 5.64
N SER A 188 13.96 -14.63 4.67
CA SER A 188 12.85 -14.13 3.84
C SER A 188 12.12 -15.26 3.12
N THR A 189 12.86 -16.26 2.62
CA THR A 189 12.29 -17.41 1.91
C THR A 189 11.48 -18.27 2.87
N ALA A 190 12.01 -18.61 4.05
CA ALA A 190 11.27 -19.37 5.06
C ALA A 190 9.97 -18.66 5.48
N MET A 191 10.02 -17.34 5.71
CA MET A 191 8.82 -16.55 6.02
C MET A 191 7.79 -16.57 4.88
N LEU A 192 8.26 -16.52 3.63
CA LEU A 192 7.39 -16.58 2.47
C LEU A 192 6.76 -17.96 2.31
N GLU A 193 7.52 -19.05 2.55
CA GLU A 193 7.02 -20.43 2.53
C GLU A 193 5.88 -20.63 3.53
N ASP A 194 6.06 -20.18 4.78
CA ASP A 194 5.00 -20.22 5.80
C ASP A 194 3.77 -19.43 5.36
N LYS A 195 3.97 -18.24 4.77
CA LYS A 195 2.86 -17.42 4.26
C LYS A 195 2.11 -18.11 3.13
N MET A 196 2.82 -18.71 2.17
CA MET A 196 2.22 -19.42 1.03
C MET A 196 1.47 -20.67 1.47
N ALA A 197 2.03 -21.44 2.40
CA ALA A 197 1.36 -22.61 2.97
C ALA A 197 0.02 -22.20 3.61
N ASN A 198 0.02 -21.13 4.41
CA ASN A 198 -1.20 -20.59 5.00
C ASN A 198 -2.20 -20.08 3.96
N ILE A 199 -1.75 -19.43 2.88
CA ILE A 199 -2.63 -19.01 1.78
C ILE A 199 -3.27 -20.23 1.11
N ALA A 200 -2.49 -21.29 0.85
CA ALA A 200 -2.99 -22.50 0.18
C ALA A 200 -4.11 -23.19 0.97
N THR A 201 -4.03 -23.23 2.31
CA THR A 201 -5.08 -23.85 3.15
C THR A 201 -6.42 -23.12 3.10
N THR A 202 -6.45 -21.85 2.68
CA THR A 202 -7.71 -21.08 2.56
C THR A 202 -8.59 -21.55 1.38
N GLY A 203 -7.98 -22.22 0.39
CA GLY A 203 -8.60 -22.53 -0.90
C GLY A 203 -9.00 -21.29 -1.71
N ALA A 204 -8.46 -20.11 -1.39
CA ALA A 204 -8.77 -18.88 -2.12
C ALA A 204 -8.16 -18.90 -3.53
N ALA A 205 -8.91 -18.41 -4.51
CA ALA A 205 -8.39 -18.20 -5.86
C ALA A 205 -7.53 -16.92 -5.96
N VAL A 206 -7.69 -16.02 -4.98
CA VAL A 206 -7.03 -14.72 -4.96
C VAL A 206 -6.51 -14.41 -3.55
N CYS A 207 -5.25 -13.98 -3.45
CA CYS A 207 -4.69 -13.32 -2.27
C CYS A 207 -4.62 -11.81 -2.54
N THR A 208 -5.27 -11.00 -1.69
CA THR A 208 -5.27 -9.54 -1.82
C THR A 208 -4.55 -8.85 -0.67
N ALA A 209 -4.00 -7.66 -0.92
CA ALA A 209 -3.31 -6.83 0.06
C ALA A 209 -3.34 -5.36 -0.38
N GLY A 210 -3.00 -4.45 0.55
CA GLY A 210 -2.89 -3.00 0.29
C GLY A 210 -1.47 -2.53 -0.07
N ASP A 211 -0.54 -3.43 -0.38
CA ASP A 211 0.82 -3.08 -0.83
C ASP A 211 1.26 -3.99 -1.97
N ALA A 212 1.63 -3.38 -3.11
CA ALA A 212 2.14 -4.10 -4.29
C ALA A 212 3.44 -4.88 -4.00
N SER A 213 4.28 -4.40 -3.09
CA SER A 213 5.53 -5.08 -2.70
C SER A 213 5.28 -6.44 -2.04
N CYS A 214 4.30 -6.52 -1.13
CA CYS A 214 3.88 -7.76 -0.51
C CYS A 214 3.31 -8.72 -1.56
N LEU A 215 2.45 -8.22 -2.45
CA LEU A 215 1.83 -9.02 -3.51
C LEU A 215 2.85 -9.54 -4.53
N MET A 216 3.85 -8.73 -4.89
CA MET A 216 4.95 -9.15 -5.75
C MET A 216 5.72 -10.32 -5.14
N HIS A 217 6.07 -10.24 -3.85
CA HIS A 217 6.83 -11.28 -3.17
C HIS A 217 6.01 -12.57 -3.01
N ILE A 218 4.78 -12.45 -2.52
CA ILE A 218 3.84 -13.59 -2.37
C ILE A 218 3.54 -14.22 -3.74
N GLY A 219 3.21 -13.40 -4.73
CA GLY A 219 2.87 -13.84 -6.09
C GLY A 219 4.03 -14.54 -6.78
N GLY A 220 5.26 -14.03 -6.62
CA GLY A 220 6.46 -14.68 -7.15
C GLY A 220 6.66 -16.08 -6.56
N GLY A 221 6.49 -16.24 -5.25
CA GLY A 221 6.54 -17.54 -4.60
C GLY A 221 5.43 -18.49 -5.06
N LEU A 222 4.17 -18.02 -5.03
CA LEU A 222 2.98 -18.80 -5.42
C LEU A 222 3.04 -19.25 -6.88
N SER A 223 3.62 -18.43 -7.76
CA SER A 223 3.84 -18.75 -9.17
C SER A 223 4.91 -19.82 -9.33
N ARG A 224 6.00 -19.78 -8.55
CA ARG A 224 7.10 -20.76 -8.64
C ARG A 224 6.63 -22.19 -8.33
N ILE A 225 5.65 -22.33 -7.44
CA ILE A 225 5.08 -23.63 -7.05
C ILE A 225 3.82 -24.02 -7.85
N GLY A 226 3.42 -23.21 -8.84
CA GLY A 226 2.23 -23.51 -9.67
C GLY A 226 0.91 -23.56 -8.89
N SER A 227 0.77 -22.80 -7.80
CA SER A 227 -0.40 -22.89 -6.90
C SER A 227 -1.75 -22.53 -7.54
N GLY A 228 -1.75 -21.80 -8.67
CA GLY A 228 -2.96 -21.26 -9.30
C GLY A 228 -3.58 -20.05 -8.58
N VAL A 229 -3.09 -19.68 -7.40
CA VAL A 229 -3.57 -18.51 -6.64
C VAL A 229 -3.00 -17.23 -7.26
N ARG A 230 -3.87 -16.28 -7.61
CA ARG A 230 -3.46 -14.98 -8.14
C ARG A 230 -3.31 -13.95 -7.03
N THR A 231 -2.41 -12.99 -7.21
CA THR A 231 -2.31 -11.82 -6.32
C THR A 231 -2.96 -10.61 -7.00
N VAL A 232 -3.81 -9.89 -6.27
CA VAL A 232 -4.57 -8.74 -6.80
C VAL A 232 -4.59 -7.64 -5.75
N HIS A 233 -4.31 -6.39 -6.14
CA HIS A 233 -4.32 -5.29 -5.19
C HIS A 233 -5.74 -4.99 -4.70
N LEU A 234 -5.88 -4.60 -3.42
CA LEU A 234 -7.18 -4.26 -2.83
C LEU A 234 -7.94 -3.23 -3.67
N ALA A 235 -7.23 -2.20 -4.15
CA ALA A 235 -7.80 -1.17 -5.03
C ALA A 235 -8.49 -1.75 -6.28
N GLU A 236 -7.92 -2.79 -6.90
CA GLU A 236 -8.49 -3.41 -8.10
C GLU A 236 -9.81 -4.12 -7.79
N ILE A 237 -9.90 -4.81 -6.64
CA ILE A 237 -11.14 -5.44 -6.19
C ILE A 237 -12.21 -4.39 -5.89
N LEU A 238 -11.84 -3.30 -5.21
CA LEU A 238 -12.76 -2.22 -4.85
C LEU A 238 -13.20 -1.39 -6.07
N ALA A 239 -12.37 -1.32 -7.11
CA ALA A 239 -12.71 -0.65 -8.35
C ALA A 239 -13.59 -1.49 -9.28
N ALA A 240 -13.57 -2.82 -9.14
CA ALA A 240 -14.33 -3.73 -10.01
C ALA A 240 -15.84 -3.54 -9.88
N THR A 241 -16.51 -3.30 -11.01
CA THR A 241 -17.97 -3.21 -11.12
C THR A 241 -18.48 -4.31 -12.06
N SER A 242 -19.74 -4.72 -11.87
CA SER A 242 -20.45 -5.63 -12.79
C SER A 242 -20.63 -5.03 -14.18
#